data_AF-A0A9J6EN43-F1
#
_entry.id   AF-A0A9J6EN43-F1
#
_cell.length_a   1.000
_cell.length_b   1.000
_cell.length_c   1.000
_cell.angle_alpha   90.00
_cell.angle_beta   90.00
_cell.angle_gamma   90.00
#
_symmetry.space_group_name_H-M   'P 1'
#
loop_
_entity.id
_entity.type
_entity.pdbx_description
1 polymer ?
#
loop_
_entity_poly.entity_id
_entity_poly.type
_entity_poly.pdbx_seq_one_letter_code
_entity_poly.pdbx_strand_id
1 'polypeptide(L)'
;MITPFRFQVNPHLPRGIGDKMLLRALAASLHLDEAACRPKRAMQFGTRVVRAEEDRAKGGDICQKLMDAVQVRQLGALHVADTTPNDAE
;
A
#
# COMPACT_ATOMS: atom_id res chain seq x y z
N MET A 1 13.18 13.53 -21.91
CA MET A 1 14.07 12.41 -21.52
C MET A 1 13.19 11.18 -21.33
N ILE A 2 13.37 10.12 -22.12
CA ILE A 2 12.54 8.90 -22.05
C ILE A 2 13.20 7.95 -21.04
N THR A 3 12.47 7.55 -19.99
CA THR A 3 12.98 6.59 -18.99
C THR A 3 13.00 5.18 -19.60
N PRO A 4 14.14 4.44 -19.53
CA PRO A 4 14.21 3.09 -20.10
C PRO A 4 13.19 2.13 -19.47
N PHE A 5 12.61 1.24 -20.28
CA PHE A 5 11.55 0.30 -19.88
C PHE A 5 11.89 -0.54 -18.63
N ARG A 6 13.17 -0.92 -18.48
CA ARG A 6 13.66 -1.74 -17.36
C ARG A 6 13.52 -1.07 -15.99
N PHE A 7 13.45 0.26 -15.95
CA PHE A 7 13.18 1.00 -14.71
C PHE A 7 11.69 1.13 -14.39
N GLN A 8 10.82 0.80 -15.34
CA GLN A 8 9.37 0.89 -15.19
C GLN A 8 8.75 -0.45 -14.79
N VAL A 9 9.30 -1.56 -15.32
CA VAL A 9 8.75 -2.91 -15.15
C VAL A 9 9.82 -4.00 -15.15
N ASN A 10 9.63 -5.02 -14.31
CA ASN A 10 10.31 -6.31 -14.34
C ASN A 10 9.28 -7.46 -14.31
N PRO A 11 9.02 -8.14 -15.44
CA PRO A 11 8.00 -9.18 -15.53
C PRO A 11 8.37 -10.49 -14.82
N HIS A 12 9.62 -10.66 -14.37
CA HIS A 12 10.05 -11.85 -13.63
C HIS A 12 9.71 -11.78 -12.13
N LEU A 13 9.26 -10.62 -11.65
CA LEU A 13 8.86 -10.42 -10.26
C LEU A 13 7.36 -10.66 -10.08
N PRO A 14 6.91 -11.00 -8.85
CA PRO A 14 5.49 -11.15 -8.55
C PRO A 14 4.66 -9.90 -8.86
N ARG A 15 3.34 -10.10 -9.07
CA ARG A 15 2.36 -9.01 -9.19
C ARG A 15 2.44 -8.11 -7.96
N GLY A 16 2.44 -6.79 -8.18
CA GLY A 16 2.54 -5.82 -7.09
C GLY A 16 3.98 -5.42 -6.75
N ILE A 17 4.99 -6.06 -7.36
CA ILE A 17 6.41 -5.74 -7.14
C ILE A 17 7.06 -5.33 -8.48
N GLY A 18 6.89 -6.17 -9.49
CA GLY A 18 7.50 -5.98 -10.81
C GLY A 18 6.84 -4.91 -11.68
N ASP A 19 5.63 -4.45 -11.33
CA ASP A 19 4.91 -3.41 -12.06
C ASP A 19 5.13 -2.02 -11.43
N LYS A 20 5.08 -0.95 -12.24
CA LYS A 20 5.15 0.44 -11.75
C LYS A 20 6.36 0.75 -10.84
N MET A 21 7.52 0.12 -11.10
CA MET A 21 8.68 0.14 -10.19
C MET A 21 9.10 1.56 -9.80
N LEU A 22 9.15 2.50 -10.75
CA LEU A 22 9.47 3.90 -10.46
C LEU A 22 8.50 4.55 -9.46
N LEU A 23 7.19 4.34 -9.66
CA LEU A 23 6.17 4.88 -8.75
C LEU A 23 6.21 4.22 -7.38
N ARG A 24 6.55 2.92 -7.33
CA ARG A 24 6.71 2.20 -6.05
C ARG A 24 7.93 2.68 -5.29
N ALA A 25 9.06 2.90 -5.96
CA ALA A 25 10.25 3.48 -5.36
C ALA A 25 9.99 4.89 -4.81
N LEU A 26 9.24 5.71 -5.57
CA LEU A 26 8.82 7.03 -5.11
C LEU A 26 7.89 6.95 -3.89
N ALA A 27 6.88 6.08 -3.92
CA ALA A 27 5.98 5.88 -2.79
C ALA A 27 6.74 5.44 -1.53
N ALA A 28 7.70 4.52 -1.67
CA ALA A 28 8.58 4.11 -0.56
C ALA A 28 9.43 5.27 -0.04
N SER A 29 9.99 6.11 -0.91
CA SER A 29 10.75 7.31 -0.48
C SER A 29 9.89 8.36 0.24
N LEU A 30 8.57 8.31 0.06
CA LEU A 30 7.59 9.16 0.73
C LEU A 30 6.94 8.47 1.95
N HIS A 31 7.46 7.31 2.37
CA HIS A 31 6.90 6.48 3.45
C HIS A 31 5.45 6.03 3.23
N LEU A 32 5.04 5.87 1.98
CA LEU A 32 3.73 5.36 1.58
C LEU A 32 3.79 3.85 1.31
N ASP A 33 4.26 3.07 2.29
CA ASP A 33 4.58 1.64 2.12
C ASP A 33 3.38 0.80 1.65
N GLU A 34 2.18 1.11 2.15
CA GLU A 34 0.96 0.42 1.71
C GLU A 34 0.65 0.67 0.24
N ALA A 35 0.82 1.92 -0.21
CA ALA A 35 0.63 2.28 -1.61
C ALA A 35 1.74 1.68 -2.49
N ALA A 36 2.97 1.62 -1.97
CA ALA A 36 4.13 1.05 -2.65
C ALA A 36 3.98 -0.45 -2.93
N CYS A 37 3.22 -1.19 -2.11
CA CYS A 37 3.01 -2.64 -2.26
C CYS A 37 1.64 -3.02 -2.86
N ARG A 38 0.68 -2.09 -2.94
CA ARG A 38 -0.65 -2.40 -3.48
C ARG A 38 -0.59 -2.78 -4.98
N PRO A 39 -1.25 -3.87 -5.41
CA PRO A 39 -1.31 -4.23 -6.82
C PRO A 39 -2.14 -3.20 -7.60
N LYS A 40 -1.73 -2.89 -8.84
CA LYS A 40 -2.49 -1.97 -9.71
C LYS A 40 -3.91 -2.48 -9.91
N ARG A 41 -4.91 -1.69 -9.49
CA ARG A 41 -6.31 -1.88 -9.86
C ARG A 41 -6.65 -0.87 -10.95
N ALA A 42 -6.97 -1.36 -12.15
CA ALA A 42 -7.45 -0.49 -13.21
C ALA A 42 -8.91 -0.13 -12.95
N MET A 43 -9.23 1.15 -12.90
CA MET A 43 -10.61 1.62 -12.97
C MET A 43 -10.95 1.65 -14.47
N GLN A 44 -11.74 0.69 -14.98
CA GLN A 44 -12.13 0.73 -16.39
C GLN A 44 -13.31 1.67 -16.55
N PHE A 45 -13.21 2.54 -17.54
CA PHE A 45 -14.33 3.25 -18.13
C PHE A 45 -14.57 2.61 -19.51
N GLY A 46 -15.78 2.08 -19.76
CA GLY A 46 -16.12 1.33 -20.98
C GLY A 46 -16.71 -0.06 -20.72
N THR A 47 -16.84 -0.91 -21.74
CA THR A 47 -17.87 -1.98 -21.88
C THR A 47 -17.86 -3.15 -20.88
N ARG A 48 -17.05 -3.12 -19.81
CA ARG A 48 -17.33 -3.58 -18.42
C ARG A 48 -16.01 -3.73 -17.63
N VAL A 49 -15.65 -2.77 -16.76
CA VAL A 49 -15.25 -3.11 -15.37
C VAL A 49 -16.28 -2.55 -14.43
N VAL A 50 -16.58 -3.40 -13.49
CA VAL A 50 -17.71 -3.39 -12.59
C VAL A 50 -17.25 -2.93 -11.22
N ARG A 51 -18.14 -2.09 -10.67
CA ARG A 51 -18.38 -1.70 -9.28
C ARG A 51 -17.17 -1.36 -8.41
N ALA A 52 -17.01 -0.04 -8.30
CA ALA A 52 -16.20 0.67 -7.32
C ALA A 52 -16.67 0.34 -5.90
N GLU A 53 -16.12 -0.72 -5.32
CA GLU A 53 -16.41 -1.18 -3.95
C GLU A 53 -17.92 -1.46 -3.72
N GLU A 54 -18.27 -2.11 -2.61
CA GLU A 54 -19.68 -2.32 -2.27
C GLU A 54 -20.42 -0.98 -2.07
N ASP A 55 -19.66 0.03 -1.62
CA ASP A 55 -20.14 1.35 -1.20
C ASP A 55 -20.23 2.40 -2.34
N ARG A 56 -19.87 2.05 -3.59
CA ARG A 56 -19.82 3.00 -4.73
C ARG A 56 -18.93 4.23 -4.49
N ALA A 57 -17.95 4.12 -3.59
CA ALA A 57 -17.03 5.20 -3.25
C ALA A 57 -16.34 5.75 -4.51
N LYS A 58 -16.36 7.07 -4.67
CA LYS A 58 -15.65 7.78 -5.73
C LYS A 58 -14.17 7.86 -5.37
N GLY A 59 -13.32 8.02 -6.39
CA GLY A 59 -11.87 8.13 -6.18
C GLY A 59 -11.41 9.33 -5.34
N GLY A 60 -12.28 10.32 -5.09
CA GLY A 60 -12.02 11.44 -4.18
C GLY A 60 -12.62 11.29 -2.79
N ASP A 61 -13.39 10.23 -2.53
CA ASP A 61 -14.00 10.00 -1.23
C ASP A 61 -12.95 9.47 -0.24
N ILE A 62 -13.10 9.84 1.04
CA ILE A 62 -12.22 9.33 2.09
C ILE A 62 -12.51 7.85 2.29
N CYS A 63 -11.49 7.01 2.12
CA CYS A 63 -11.62 5.57 2.31
C CYS A 63 -11.58 5.23 3.81
N GLN A 64 -12.74 5.05 4.43
CA GLN A 64 -12.83 4.75 5.87
C GLN A 64 -12.06 3.48 6.26
N LYS A 65 -12.10 2.42 5.42
CA LYS A 65 -11.30 1.20 5.62
C LYS A 65 -9.80 1.47 5.72
N LEU A 66 -9.31 2.46 4.95
CA LEU A 66 -7.92 2.89 5.00
C LEU A 66 -7.66 3.72 6.25
N MET A 67 -8.57 4.62 6.63
CA MET A 67 -8.47 5.40 7.87
C MET A 67 -8.41 4.48 9.09
N ASP A 68 -9.30 3.51 9.16
CA ASP A 68 -9.36 2.53 10.25
C ASP A 68 -8.08 1.68 10.31
N ALA A 69 -7.55 1.26 9.16
CA ALA A 69 -6.28 0.52 9.07
C ALA A 69 -5.07 1.35 9.54
N VAL A 70 -5.05 2.66 9.25
CA VAL A 70 -4.01 3.58 9.73
C VAL A 70 -4.15 3.80 11.24
N GLN A 71 -5.37 3.94 11.76
CA GLN A 71 -5.62 4.22 13.17
C GLN A 71 -5.23 3.06 14.09
N VAL A 72 -5.46 1.82 13.66
CA VAL A 72 -5.01 0.61 14.39
C VAL A 72 -3.49 0.58 14.54
N ARG A 73 -2.73 1.09 13.58
CA ARG A 73 -1.25 1.13 13.67
C ARG A 73 -0.73 2.13 14.68
N GLN A 74 -1.46 3.22 14.91
CA GLN A 74 -1.03 4.25 15.87
C GLN A 74 -1.20 3.78 17.32
N LEU A 75 -2.07 2.80 17.58
CA LEU A 75 -2.23 2.14 18.88
C LEU A 75 -1.27 0.94 19.07
N GLY A 76 -0.70 0.39 18.00
CA GLY A 76 0.24 -0.74 18.05
C GLY A 76 1.72 -0.38 18.27
N ALA A 77 2.07 0.92 18.27
CA ALA A 77 3.45 1.39 18.44
C ALA A 77 3.86 1.62 19.90
N LEU A 78 3.07 1.15 20.88
CA LEU A 78 3.39 1.29 22.30
C LEU A 78 3.21 -0.02 23.08
N HIS A 79 3.93 -1.09 22.70
CA HIS A 79 4.30 -2.14 23.65
C HIS A 79 5.56 -2.90 23.20
N VAL A 80 6.69 -2.22 23.21
CA VAL A 80 7.99 -2.88 23.42
C VAL A 80 8.64 -2.16 24.58
N ALA A 81 8.37 -2.63 25.79
CA ALA A 81 9.13 -2.31 26.99
C ALA A 81 9.25 -3.61 27.79
N ASP A 82 10.35 -4.30 27.52
CA ASP A 82 11.21 -4.97 28.51
C ASP A 82 10.49 -5.82 29.57
N THR A 83 10.34 -7.12 29.27
CA THR A 83 10.42 -8.14 30.32
C THR A 83 11.85 -8.67 30.35
N THR A 84 12.72 -7.96 31.07
CA THR A 84 13.91 -8.59 31.65
C THR A 84 13.45 -9.42 32.87
N PRO A 85 13.97 -10.64 33.05
CA PRO A 85 13.66 -11.46 34.21
C PRO A 85 14.50 -10.94 35.37
N ASN A 86 13.88 -10.61 36.50
CA ASN A 86 14.63 -10.37 37.74
C ASN A 86 13.92 -11.03 38.92
N ASP A 87 14.73 -11.78 39.65
CA ASP A 87 14.44 -12.65 40.77
C ASP A 87 13.98 -11.91 42.04
N ALA A 88 13.56 -12.73 43.02
CA ALA A 88 13.34 -12.46 44.46
C ALA A 88 11.96 -11.92 44.87
N GLU A 89 11.09 -12.79 45.40
CA GLU A 89 11.02 -13.15 46.84
C GLU A 89 10.21 -14.45 47.03
#